data_AF-A0A1Y2SPR6-F1
#
_entry.id   AF-A0A1Y2SPR6-F1
#
_cell.length_a   1.000
_cell.length_b   1.000
_cell.length_c   1.000
_cell.angle_alpha   90.00
_cell.angle_beta   90.00
_cell.angle_gamma   90.00
#
_symmetry.space_group_name_H-M   'P 1'
#
loop_
_entity.id
_entity.type
_entity.pdbx_description
1 polymer ?
#
loop_
_entity_poly.entity_id
_entity_poly.type
_entity_poly.pdbx_seq_one_letter_code
_entity_poly.pdbx_strand_id
1 'polypeptide(L)'
;MLVRQPLFLFVDSEFVRYVASRSNVERQLNQRFIESITPLVKQAVEKSVSAMVVSGLSNKHIPIDGAQEETEPQENLKEPDEIVDPDNPNIVTTKNELALYEKAKSIVGDSVDLQYKDTESYFGVLYQGKSNRWIIRYFDKKNKPYIQIPIELTDILANEVNRAGLSANNSRIFIEAPEDILRITGIILDAFEFVKNDDNFRKKAQ
;
A
#
# COMPACT_ATOMS: atom_id res chain seq x y z
N MET A 1 -34.43 -34.18 25.10
CA MET A 1 -33.61 -32.94 25.14
C MET A 1 -32.45 -33.17 24.19
N LEU A 2 -32.54 -32.64 22.97
CA LEU A 2 -31.66 -32.96 21.85
C LEU A 2 -30.31 -32.25 22.03
N VAL A 3 -29.25 -33.05 22.14
CA VAL A 3 -27.85 -32.62 22.14
C VAL A 3 -27.55 -32.00 20.76
N ARG A 4 -27.38 -30.67 20.70
CA ARG A 4 -26.82 -30.01 19.52
C ARG A 4 -25.35 -30.37 19.41
N GLN A 5 -25.05 -31.30 18.52
CA GLN A 5 -23.68 -31.63 18.10
C GLN A 5 -23.02 -30.37 17.51
N PRO A 6 -21.78 -30.01 17.90
CA PRO A 6 -21.04 -29.00 17.18
C PRO A 6 -20.69 -29.56 15.80
N LEU A 7 -21.01 -28.80 14.74
CA LEU A 7 -20.68 -29.11 13.37
C LEU A 7 -19.15 -29.02 13.22
N PHE A 8 -18.44 -30.10 13.50
CA PHE A 8 -17.01 -30.20 13.21
C PHE A 8 -16.87 -30.23 11.69
N LEU A 9 -16.52 -29.07 11.11
CA LEU A 9 -15.96 -29.00 9.78
C LEU A 9 -14.64 -29.76 9.83
N PHE A 10 -14.64 -30.98 9.29
CA PHE A 10 -13.43 -31.75 9.10
C PHE A 10 -12.59 -31.03 8.06
N VAL A 11 -11.60 -30.27 8.53
CA VAL A 11 -10.53 -29.76 7.69
C VAL A 11 -9.58 -30.93 7.46
N ASP A 12 -9.84 -31.67 6.39
CA ASP A 12 -9.00 -32.78 5.95
C ASP A 12 -7.78 -32.30 5.16
N SER A 13 -6.79 -33.19 5.02
CA SER A 13 -5.51 -32.87 4.39
C SER A 13 -5.64 -32.48 2.92
N GLU A 14 -6.68 -32.94 2.21
CA GLU A 14 -6.91 -32.58 0.81
C GLU A 14 -7.42 -31.13 0.70
N PHE A 15 -8.30 -30.69 1.61
CA PHE A 15 -8.69 -29.29 1.69
C PHE A 15 -7.50 -28.37 2.01
N VAL A 16 -6.65 -28.77 2.97
CA VAL A 16 -5.44 -28.00 3.31
C VAL A 16 -4.49 -27.93 2.12
N ARG A 17 -4.33 -29.03 1.38
CA ARG A 17 -3.51 -29.07 0.16
C ARG A 17 -4.07 -28.19 -0.95
N TYR A 18 -5.39 -28.16 -1.11
CA TYR A 18 -6.05 -27.29 -2.07
C TYR A 18 -5.78 -25.81 -1.74
N VAL A 19 -5.99 -25.40 -0.49
CA VAL A 19 -5.70 -24.02 -0.03
C VAL A 19 -4.23 -23.68 -0.22
N ALA A 20 -3.33 -24.59 0.14
CA ALA A 20 -1.88 -24.41 -0.01
C ALA A 20 -1.41 -24.29 -1.47
N SER A 21 -2.07 -24.99 -2.40
CA SER A 21 -1.76 -24.91 -3.83
C SER A 21 -2.22 -23.61 -4.48
N ARG A 22 -3.21 -22.94 -3.89
CA ARG A 22 -3.72 -21.64 -4.34
C ARG A 22 -2.97 -20.47 -3.70
N SER A 23 -2.27 -20.70 -2.58
CA SER A 23 -1.28 -19.74 -2.06
C SER A 23 -0.01 -19.78 -2.91
N ASN A 24 0.53 -18.62 -3.28
CA ASN A 24 1.71 -18.47 -4.13
C ASN A 24 3.01 -18.91 -3.43
N VAL A 25 3.11 -20.20 -3.10
CA VAL A 25 4.20 -20.78 -2.30
C VAL A 25 5.28 -21.32 -3.24
N GLU A 26 6.47 -20.72 -3.22
CA GLU A 26 7.65 -21.13 -4.02
C GLU A 26 8.25 -22.50 -3.59
N ARG A 27 7.62 -23.23 -2.66
CA ARG A 27 8.08 -24.53 -2.15
C ARG A 27 7.19 -25.68 -2.62
N GLN A 28 7.81 -26.85 -2.82
CA GLN A 28 7.09 -28.10 -3.06
C GLN A 28 6.17 -28.43 -1.88
N LEU A 29 4.89 -28.70 -2.17
CA LEU A 29 3.85 -29.06 -1.20
C LEU A 29 4.08 -30.49 -0.67
N ASN A 30 5.05 -30.63 0.23
CA ASN A 30 5.36 -31.90 0.89
C ASN A 30 4.46 -32.12 2.12
N GLN A 31 4.25 -33.37 2.51
CA GLN A 31 3.32 -33.75 3.60
C GLN A 31 3.61 -33.03 4.92
N ARG A 32 4.90 -32.85 5.27
CA ARG A 32 5.32 -32.07 6.45
C ARG A 32 4.87 -30.60 6.41
N PHE A 33 4.82 -30.01 5.22
CA PHE A 33 4.35 -28.64 5.06
C PHE A 33 2.83 -28.57 5.26
N ILE A 34 2.09 -29.50 4.66
CA ILE A 34 0.62 -29.61 4.84
C ILE A 34 0.27 -29.77 6.32
N GLU A 35 0.97 -30.64 7.05
CA GLU A 35 0.78 -30.81 8.50
C GLU A 35 1.06 -29.52 9.28
N SER A 36 2.08 -28.75 8.90
CA SER A 36 2.44 -27.50 9.58
C SER A 36 1.42 -26.36 9.39
N ILE A 37 0.75 -26.30 8.24
CA ILE A 37 -0.23 -25.24 7.92
C ILE A 37 -1.67 -25.63 8.26
N THR A 38 -1.94 -26.93 8.45
CA THR A 38 -3.26 -27.47 8.84
C THR A 38 -3.89 -26.72 10.03
N PRO A 39 -3.19 -26.45 11.17
CA PRO A 39 -3.80 -25.74 12.29
C PRO A 39 -4.21 -24.30 11.93
N LEU A 40 -3.47 -23.63 11.03
CA LEU A 40 -3.78 -22.26 10.59
C LEU A 40 -5.02 -22.23 9.70
N VAL A 41 -5.10 -23.16 8.74
CA VAL A 41 -6.27 -23.29 7.85
C VAL A 41 -7.53 -23.60 8.66
N LYS A 42 -7.42 -24.49 9.64
CA LYS A 42 -8.54 -24.82 10.53
C LYS A 42 -9.04 -23.61 11.31
N GLN A 43 -8.14 -22.83 11.89
CA GLN A 43 -8.50 -21.63 12.64
C GLN A 43 -9.14 -20.55 11.75
N ALA A 44 -8.67 -20.40 10.50
CA ALA A 44 -9.24 -19.44 9.55
C ALA A 44 -10.68 -19.81 9.15
N VAL A 45 -10.95 -21.11 8.90
CA VAL A 45 -12.29 -21.60 8.58
C VAL A 45 -13.24 -21.43 9.76
N GLU A 46 -12.82 -21.79 10.98
CA GLU A 46 -13.63 -21.62 12.20
C GLU A 46 -14.01 -20.15 12.44
N LYS A 47 -13.07 -19.23 12.25
CA LYS A 47 -13.31 -17.79 12.37
C LYS A 47 -14.27 -17.26 11.31
N SER A 48 -14.14 -17.70 10.06
CA SER A 48 -15.00 -17.27 8.95
C SER A 48 -16.47 -17.68 9.17
N VAL A 49 -16.70 -18.93 9.57
CA VAL A 49 -18.06 -19.42 9.86
C VAL A 49 -18.65 -18.71 11.08
N SER A 50 -17.84 -18.45 12.11
CA SER A 50 -18.27 -17.69 13.29
C SER A 50 -18.73 -16.27 12.92
N ALA A 51 -18.04 -15.61 11.98
CA ALA A 51 -18.45 -14.30 11.48
C ALA A 51 -19.75 -14.36 10.67
N MET A 52 -19.95 -15.42 9.88
CA MET A 52 -21.14 -15.60 9.03
C MET A 52 -22.43 -15.87 9.82
N VAL A 53 -22.34 -16.53 10.98
CA VAL A 53 -23.51 -16.76 11.85
C VAL A 53 -23.91 -15.53 12.66
N VAL A 54 -22.96 -14.62 12.94
CA VAL A 54 -23.22 -13.36 13.65
C VAL A 54 -23.91 -12.34 12.72
N SER A 55 -23.54 -12.31 11.44
CA SER A 55 -24.12 -11.38 10.45
C SER A 55 -25.53 -11.77 9.99
N GLY A 56 -25.92 -13.04 10.08
CA GLY A 56 -27.25 -13.52 9.68
C GLY A 56 -28.43 -13.11 10.59
N LEU A 57 -28.17 -12.55 11.79
CA LEU A 57 -29.22 -12.21 12.77
C LEU A 57 -29.62 -10.72 12.81
N SER A 58 -28.88 -9.83 12.16
CA SER A 58 -29.02 -8.37 12.38
C SER A 58 -29.88 -7.63 11.34
N ASN A 59 -30.61 -8.33 10.47
CA ASN A 59 -31.37 -7.69 9.40
C ASN A 59 -32.90 -7.72 9.65
N LYS A 60 -33.42 -6.74 10.40
CA LYS A 60 -34.82 -6.31 10.26
C LYS A 60 -35.12 -4.92 10.87
N HIS A 61 -35.64 -4.07 9.99
CA HIS A 61 -36.56 -2.94 10.18
C HIS A 61 -36.01 -1.52 10.48
N ILE A 62 -36.58 -0.61 9.69
CA ILE A 62 -36.43 0.85 9.48
C ILE A 62 -37.67 1.53 10.15
N PRO A 63 -37.93 2.87 10.17
CA PRO A 63 -37.11 4.11 10.02
C PRO A 63 -37.49 5.26 11.04
N ILE A 64 -36.80 6.43 10.93
CA ILE A 64 -37.11 7.84 11.40
C ILE A 64 -37.26 8.02 12.94
N ASP A 65 -36.76 9.04 13.65
CA ASP A 65 -36.45 10.45 13.40
C ASP A 65 -35.59 10.96 14.58
N GLY A 66 -34.87 12.07 14.41
CA GLY A 66 -34.32 12.85 15.54
C GLY A 66 -32.80 12.94 15.65
N ALA A 67 -32.30 14.15 15.43
CA ALA A 67 -30.93 14.59 15.52
C ALA A 67 -30.17 14.18 16.81
N GLN A 68 -28.90 13.80 16.64
CA GLN A 68 -27.77 14.35 17.38
C GLN A 68 -26.44 13.92 16.73
N GLU A 69 -25.51 14.88 16.66
CA GLU A 69 -24.17 14.74 16.10
C GLU A 69 -23.41 13.60 16.78
N GLU A 70 -23.09 12.56 16.04
CA GLU A 70 -22.07 11.58 16.41
C GLU A 70 -21.22 11.31 15.17
N THR A 71 -19.94 11.66 15.30
CA THR A 71 -18.81 11.24 14.46
C THR A 71 -19.02 9.82 13.94
N GLU A 72 -19.14 9.70 12.62
CA GLU A 72 -19.05 8.43 11.91
C GLU A 72 -17.79 7.68 12.33
N PRO A 73 -17.88 6.47 12.90
CA PRO A 73 -16.82 5.50 12.74
C PRO A 73 -16.86 5.11 11.27
N GLN A 74 -15.92 5.63 10.48
CA GLN A 74 -15.68 5.18 9.13
C GLN A 74 -15.74 3.65 9.11
N GLU A 75 -16.67 3.13 8.31
CA GLU A 75 -16.75 1.73 7.98
C GLU A 75 -15.35 1.25 7.59
N ASN A 76 -14.85 0.26 8.32
CA ASN A 76 -13.66 -0.50 7.95
C ASN A 76 -14.01 -1.34 6.72
N LEU A 77 -14.15 -0.67 5.58
CA LEU A 77 -13.94 -1.24 4.26
C LEU A 77 -12.50 -1.72 4.30
N LYS A 78 -12.31 -3.04 4.43
CA LYS A 78 -11.02 -3.66 4.15
C LYS A 78 -10.72 -3.38 2.68
N GLU A 79 -9.99 -2.30 2.44
CA GLU A 79 -9.40 -2.03 1.14
C GLU A 79 -8.59 -3.27 0.74
N PRO A 80 -8.74 -3.76 -0.50
CA PRO A 80 -7.90 -4.84 -1.00
C PRO A 80 -6.42 -4.43 -0.82
N ASP A 81 -5.60 -5.38 -0.35
CA ASP A 81 -4.20 -5.09 0.01
C ASP A 81 -3.36 -4.61 -1.19
N GLU A 82 -3.84 -4.87 -2.42
CA GLU A 82 -3.20 -4.55 -3.67
C GLU A 82 -4.26 -4.21 -4.73
N ILE A 83 -4.05 -3.16 -5.52
CA ILE A 83 -4.93 -2.72 -6.61
C ILE A 83 -4.24 -3.05 -7.94
N VAL A 84 -4.79 -4.01 -8.68
CA VAL A 84 -4.28 -4.38 -10.00
C VAL A 84 -4.88 -3.48 -11.07
N ASP A 85 -4.04 -2.93 -11.95
CA ASP A 85 -4.50 -2.11 -13.06
C ASP A 85 -5.35 -2.95 -14.05
N PRO A 86 -6.53 -2.45 -14.47
CA PRO A 86 -7.46 -3.19 -15.32
C PRO A 86 -6.93 -3.41 -16.74
N ASP A 87 -6.03 -2.55 -17.21
CA ASP A 87 -5.46 -2.58 -18.57
C ASP A 87 -4.11 -3.31 -18.60
N ASN A 88 -3.37 -3.35 -17.48
CA ASN A 88 -2.11 -4.08 -17.37
C ASN A 88 -1.95 -4.85 -16.04
N PRO A 89 -2.08 -6.18 -16.03
CA PRO A 89 -1.98 -6.99 -14.81
C PRO A 89 -0.58 -7.01 -14.17
N ASN A 90 0.45 -6.50 -14.85
CA ASN A 90 1.79 -6.36 -14.27
C ASN A 90 1.93 -5.12 -13.38
N ILE A 91 0.96 -4.21 -13.42
CA ILE A 91 0.93 -3.01 -12.58
C ILE A 91 0.04 -3.32 -11.38
N VAL A 92 0.67 -3.38 -10.21
CA VAL A 92 0.01 -3.74 -8.96
C VAL A 92 0.37 -2.68 -7.93
N THR A 93 -0.58 -1.78 -7.67
CA THR A 93 -0.41 -0.73 -6.69
C THR A 93 -0.57 -1.33 -5.29
N THR A 94 0.50 -1.26 -4.52
CA THR A 94 0.65 -1.80 -3.17
C THR A 94 0.26 -0.79 -2.09
N LYS A 95 0.06 -1.27 -0.85
CA LYS A 95 -0.14 -0.38 0.31
C LYS A 95 1.01 0.60 0.54
N ASN A 96 2.24 0.17 0.29
CA ASN A 96 3.41 1.03 0.51
C ASN A 96 3.38 2.22 -0.43
N GLU A 97 2.95 2.00 -1.67
CA GLU A 97 2.82 3.05 -2.69
C GLU A 97 1.71 4.05 -2.35
N LEU A 98 0.54 3.55 -1.93
CA LEU A 98 -0.55 4.41 -1.45
C LEU A 98 -0.15 5.18 -0.19
N ALA A 99 0.50 4.53 0.78
CA ALA A 99 0.99 5.19 1.98
C ALA A 99 2.02 6.29 1.65
N LEU A 100 2.95 6.00 0.73
CA LEU A 100 3.94 6.99 0.26
C LEU A 100 3.25 8.19 -0.41
N TYR A 101 2.22 7.94 -1.23
CA TYR A 101 1.42 8.99 -1.84
C TYR A 101 0.74 9.89 -0.80
N GLU A 102 0.08 9.30 0.20
CA GLU A 102 -0.58 10.05 1.28
C GLU A 102 0.42 10.87 2.10
N LYS A 103 1.61 10.31 2.39
CA LYS A 103 2.68 11.07 3.07
C LYS A 103 3.19 12.20 2.19
N ALA A 104 3.41 11.97 0.90
CA ALA A 104 3.81 13.02 -0.03
C ALA A 104 2.76 14.15 -0.05
N LYS A 105 1.47 13.80 -0.18
CA LYS A 105 0.38 14.77 -0.14
C LYS A 105 0.35 15.59 1.15
N SER A 106 0.57 14.94 2.30
CA SER A 106 0.67 15.64 3.59
C SER A 106 1.85 16.63 3.67
N ILE A 107 2.97 16.33 2.99
CA ILE A 107 4.14 17.22 2.92
C ILE A 107 3.83 18.45 2.06
N VAL A 108 3.25 18.25 0.87
CA VAL A 108 3.04 19.32 -0.11
C VAL A 108 1.80 20.17 0.20
N GLY A 109 0.81 19.58 0.88
CA GLY A 109 -0.43 20.22 1.30
C GLY A 109 -1.65 19.83 0.46
N ASP A 110 -2.81 19.73 1.12
CA ASP A 110 -4.05 19.20 0.52
C ASP A 110 -4.64 20.06 -0.60
N SER A 111 -4.28 21.35 -0.67
CA SER A 111 -4.74 22.26 -1.72
C SER A 111 -4.03 22.03 -3.07
N VAL A 112 -2.99 21.19 -3.09
CA VAL A 112 -2.18 20.93 -4.28
C VAL A 112 -2.77 19.75 -5.06
N ASP A 113 -2.94 19.94 -6.36
CA ASP A 113 -3.32 18.86 -7.29
C ASP A 113 -2.13 17.89 -7.48
N LEU A 114 -2.10 16.88 -6.61
CA LEU A 114 -1.21 15.73 -6.69
C LEU A 114 -1.97 14.54 -7.24
N GLN A 115 -1.31 13.79 -8.11
CA GLN A 115 -1.84 12.55 -8.68
C GLN A 115 -0.72 11.53 -8.68
N TYR A 116 -1.06 10.26 -8.47
CA TYR A 116 -0.09 9.18 -8.65
C TYR A 116 -0.28 8.49 -9.99
N LYS A 117 0.80 7.90 -10.49
CA LYS A 117 0.80 7.01 -11.65
C LYS A 117 1.70 5.84 -11.36
N ASP A 118 1.11 4.66 -11.34
CA ASP A 118 1.86 3.41 -11.22
C ASP A 118 2.35 2.93 -12.59
N THR A 119 3.48 2.24 -12.59
CA THR A 119 4.12 1.65 -13.77
C THR A 119 4.78 0.34 -13.39
N GLU A 120 5.11 -0.52 -14.36
CA GLU A 120 5.77 -1.81 -14.09
C GLU A 120 7.11 -1.69 -13.34
N SER A 121 7.73 -0.51 -13.33
CA SER A 121 9.06 -0.31 -12.72
C SER A 121 9.07 0.56 -11.48
N TYR A 122 8.12 1.49 -11.37
CA TYR A 122 8.07 2.49 -10.30
C TYR A 122 6.68 3.12 -10.15
N PHE A 123 6.44 3.61 -8.94
CA PHE A 123 5.28 4.42 -8.61
C PHE A 123 5.65 5.90 -8.61
N GLY A 124 4.99 6.69 -9.45
CA GLY A 124 5.27 8.12 -9.64
C GLY A 124 4.26 9.02 -8.94
N VAL A 125 4.75 10.01 -8.19
CA VAL A 125 3.94 11.11 -7.65
C VAL A 125 4.12 12.33 -8.55
N LEU A 126 3.02 12.82 -9.13
CA LEU A 126 2.98 13.83 -10.19
C LEU A 126 2.25 15.08 -9.72
N TYR A 127 2.77 16.24 -10.12
CA TYR A 127 2.10 17.52 -9.98
C TYR A 127 1.18 17.78 -11.18
N GLN A 128 -0.09 18.07 -10.91
CA GLN A 128 -1.14 18.33 -11.92
C GLN A 128 -1.32 17.19 -12.94
N GLY A 129 -1.04 15.95 -12.54
CA GLY A 129 -1.08 14.77 -13.43
C GLY A 129 -0.06 14.80 -14.59
N LYS A 130 0.84 15.78 -14.64
CA LYS A 130 1.79 15.94 -15.74
C LYS A 130 2.98 14.99 -15.55
N SER A 131 3.16 14.06 -16.49
CA SER A 131 4.24 13.04 -16.41
C SER A 131 5.66 13.62 -16.37
N ASN A 132 5.87 14.82 -16.93
CA ASN A 132 7.16 15.52 -16.86
C ASN A 132 7.36 16.30 -15.54
N ARG A 133 6.31 16.47 -14.74
CA ARG A 133 6.34 17.16 -13.44
C ARG A 133 6.16 16.16 -12.30
N TRP A 134 7.10 15.24 -12.19
CA TRP A 134 7.12 14.24 -11.14
C TRP A 134 7.96 14.73 -9.96
N ILE A 135 7.48 14.51 -8.73
CA ILE A 135 8.12 14.95 -7.49
C ILE A 135 8.89 13.78 -6.86
N ILE A 136 8.26 12.60 -6.84
CA ILE A 136 8.85 11.37 -6.32
C ILE A 136 8.64 10.26 -7.34
N ARG A 137 9.68 9.44 -7.55
CA ARG A 137 9.55 8.11 -8.14
C ARG A 137 9.98 7.09 -7.10
N TYR A 138 9.04 6.30 -6.62
CA TYR A 138 9.27 5.25 -5.64
C TYR A 138 9.48 3.91 -6.33
N PHE A 139 10.48 3.17 -5.88
CA PHE A 139 10.85 1.86 -6.38
C PHE A 139 10.78 0.87 -5.21
N ASP A 140 9.72 0.07 -5.15
CA ASP A 140 9.57 -0.97 -4.14
C ASP A 140 10.36 -2.23 -4.53
N LYS A 141 11.68 -2.18 -4.32
CA LYS A 141 12.56 -3.34 -4.52
C LYS A 141 12.63 -4.14 -3.22
N LYS A 142 12.31 -5.45 -3.28
CA LYS A 142 12.25 -6.41 -2.15
C LYS A 142 13.32 -6.26 -1.06
N ASN A 143 14.56 -5.91 -1.41
CA ASN A 143 15.66 -5.80 -0.45
C ASN A 143 16.11 -4.37 -0.16
N LYS A 144 15.76 -3.41 -1.03
CA LYS A 144 16.29 -2.05 -0.93
C LYS A 144 15.36 -1.06 -1.65
N PRO A 145 14.25 -0.66 -1.01
CA PRO A 145 13.38 0.37 -1.55
C PRO A 145 14.15 1.69 -1.66
N TYR A 146 13.79 2.49 -2.66
CA TYR A 146 14.36 3.82 -2.81
C TYR A 146 13.43 4.75 -3.54
N ILE A 147 13.66 6.04 -3.35
CA ILE A 147 13.03 7.10 -4.12
C ILE A 147 14.06 7.81 -5.00
N GLN A 148 13.55 8.42 -6.06
CA GLN A 148 14.25 9.44 -6.82
C GLN A 148 13.45 10.74 -6.78
N ILE A 149 14.15 11.85 -6.94
CA ILE A 149 13.61 13.21 -6.98
C ILE A 149 14.09 13.92 -8.26
N PRO A 150 13.36 14.92 -8.78
CA PRO A 150 13.68 15.61 -10.03
C PRO A 150 14.86 16.58 -9.92
N ILE A 151 15.39 16.79 -8.71
CA ILE A 151 16.54 17.66 -8.43
C ILE A 151 17.83 16.84 -8.30
N GLU A 152 18.95 17.50 -8.58
CA GLU A 152 20.27 16.89 -8.42
C GLU A 152 20.61 16.69 -6.95
N LEU A 153 21.05 15.48 -6.60
CA LEU A 153 21.43 15.13 -5.24
C LEU A 153 22.88 15.60 -4.98
N THR A 154 23.04 16.89 -4.70
CA THR A 154 24.34 17.46 -4.35
C THR A 154 24.87 16.88 -3.03
N ASP A 155 26.16 17.06 -2.76
CA ASP A 155 26.78 16.64 -1.50
C ASP A 155 26.07 17.23 -0.27
N ILE A 156 25.50 18.43 -0.40
CA ILE A 156 24.74 19.09 0.66
C ILE A 156 23.46 18.29 0.96
N LEU A 157 22.66 17.99 -0.08
CA LEU A 157 21.45 17.19 0.07
C LEU A 157 21.78 15.78 0.57
N ALA A 158 22.84 15.16 0.06
CA ALA A 158 23.28 13.85 0.52
C ALA A 158 23.64 13.86 2.02
N ASN A 159 24.31 14.92 2.50
CA ASN A 159 24.58 15.10 3.92
C ASN A 159 23.31 15.31 4.75
N GLU A 160 22.31 16.01 4.24
CA GLU A 160 21.00 16.15 4.89
C GLU A 160 20.27 14.81 5.01
N VAL A 161 20.25 14.01 3.94
CA VAL A 161 19.71 12.64 3.95
C VAL A 161 20.42 11.77 5.00
N ASN A 162 21.75 11.84 5.04
CA ASN A 162 22.54 11.08 6.03
C ASN A 162 22.25 11.54 7.47
N ARG A 163 22.11 12.85 7.70
CA ARG A 163 21.72 13.42 9.02
C ARG A 163 20.31 13.01 9.42
N ALA A 164 19.41 12.89 8.45
CA ALA A 164 18.08 12.37 8.66
C ALA A 164 18.09 10.87 8.99
N GLY A 165 19.24 10.19 8.89
CA GLY A 165 19.44 8.77 9.19
C GLY A 165 19.01 7.84 8.06
N LEU A 166 19.05 8.34 6.82
CA LEU A 166 18.83 7.59 5.58
C LEU A 166 20.15 7.51 4.79
N SER A 167 20.17 6.76 3.69
CA SER A 167 21.34 6.70 2.82
C SER A 167 21.01 7.17 1.40
N ALA A 168 21.97 7.85 0.78
CA ALA A 168 21.86 8.41 -0.57
C ALA A 168 23.01 7.92 -1.45
N ASN A 169 22.73 7.67 -2.74
CA ASN A 169 23.76 7.41 -3.74
C ASN A 169 23.32 7.91 -5.12
N ASN A 170 24.18 8.71 -5.78
CA ASN A 170 23.97 9.32 -7.08
C ASN A 170 22.68 10.15 -7.16
N SER A 171 21.56 9.50 -7.42
CA SER A 171 20.22 10.11 -7.55
C SER A 171 19.15 9.23 -6.94
N ARG A 172 19.53 8.43 -5.94
CA ARG A 172 18.65 7.50 -5.22
C ARG A 172 18.78 7.76 -3.73
N ILE A 173 17.65 7.91 -3.07
CA ILE A 173 17.56 7.98 -1.60
C ILE A 173 16.90 6.68 -1.15
N PHE A 174 17.64 5.88 -0.39
CA PHE A 174 17.16 4.60 0.10
C PHE A 174 16.28 4.83 1.33
N ILE A 175 15.10 4.21 1.31
CA ILE A 175 14.12 4.24 2.40
C ILE A 175 13.77 2.81 2.77
N GLU A 176 13.46 2.58 4.05
CA GLU A 176 13.02 1.27 4.54
C GLU A 176 11.49 1.18 4.55
N ALA A 177 10.83 2.31 4.84
CA ALA A 177 9.38 2.42 4.88
C ALA A 177 8.90 3.73 4.22
N PRO A 178 7.64 3.80 3.74
CA PRO A 178 7.06 5.01 3.17
C PRO A 178 7.16 6.25 4.07
N GLU A 179 7.11 6.08 5.39
CA GLU A 179 7.19 7.14 6.39
C GLU A 179 8.55 7.85 6.43
N ASP A 180 9.61 7.21 5.95
CA ASP A 180 10.95 7.77 5.96
C ASP A 180 11.05 9.08 5.16
N ILE A 181 10.17 9.29 4.18
CA ILE A 181 10.15 10.54 3.40
C ILE A 181 9.85 11.76 4.28
N LEU A 182 9.15 11.57 5.41
CA LEU A 182 8.86 12.64 6.37
C LEU A 182 10.15 13.17 7.02
N ARG A 183 11.19 12.35 7.12
CA ARG A 183 12.50 12.73 7.69
C ARG A 183 13.27 13.66 6.76
N ILE A 184 12.92 13.69 5.48
CA ILE A 184 13.53 14.51 4.42
C ILE A 184 12.52 15.47 3.77
N THR A 185 11.54 15.92 4.56
CA THR A 185 10.46 16.84 4.12
C THR A 185 11.00 18.05 3.34
N GLY A 186 12.10 18.66 3.79
CA GLY A 186 12.73 19.79 3.08
C GLY A 186 13.11 19.46 1.64
N ILE A 187 13.72 18.30 1.42
CA ILE A 187 14.13 17.83 0.08
C ILE A 187 12.90 17.57 -0.81
N ILE A 188 11.82 17.02 -0.24
CA ILE A 188 10.57 16.80 -0.98
C ILE A 188 9.91 18.13 -1.37
N LEU A 189 9.95 19.14 -0.49
CA LEU A 189 9.47 20.48 -0.78
C LEU A 189 10.31 21.18 -1.85
N ASP A 190 11.64 21.02 -1.82
CA ASP A 190 12.53 21.56 -2.85
C ASP A 190 12.23 20.93 -4.22
N ALA A 191 12.01 19.61 -4.25
CA ALA A 191 11.54 18.91 -5.44
C ALA A 191 10.19 19.43 -5.94
N PHE A 192 9.28 19.76 -5.03
CA PHE A 192 7.98 20.34 -5.37
C PHE A 192 8.12 21.76 -5.97
N GLU A 193 8.90 22.64 -5.35
CA GLU A 193 9.16 23.97 -5.88
C GLU A 193 9.84 23.92 -7.25
N PHE A 194 10.75 22.94 -7.46
CA PHE A 194 11.36 22.70 -8.75
C PHE A 194 10.32 22.37 -9.84
N VAL A 195 9.33 21.51 -9.57
CA VAL A 195 8.32 21.13 -10.58
C VAL A 195 7.25 22.21 -10.82
N LYS A 196 7.04 23.10 -9.85
CA LYS A 196 6.15 24.26 -10.00
C LYS A 196 6.70 25.29 -10.98
N ASN A 197 8.03 25.46 -11.02
CA ASN A 197 8.65 26.45 -11.87
C ASN A 197 8.69 25.98 -13.35
N ASP A 198 7.85 26.60 -14.17
CA ASP A 198 7.73 26.30 -15.60
C ASP A 198 9.06 26.50 -16.37
N ASP A 199 9.91 27.43 -15.94
CA ASP A 199 11.19 27.71 -16.61
C ASP A 199 12.14 26.51 -16.59
N ASN A 200 12.02 25.63 -15.58
CA ASN A 200 12.82 24.39 -15.49
C ASN A 200 12.50 23.39 -16.61
N PHE A 201 11.35 23.54 -17.28
CA PHE A 201 10.89 22.62 -18.34
C PHE A 201 10.85 23.29 -19.72
N ARG A 202 11.21 24.56 -19.83
CA ARG A 202 11.30 25.24 -21.12
C ARG A 202 12.48 24.66 -21.87
N LYS A 203 12.22 24.13 -23.08
CA LYS A 203 13.30 23.77 -24.00
C LYS A 203 14.11 25.03 -24.25
N LYS A 204 15.41 25.01 -23.91
CA LYS A 204 16.33 26.05 -24.40
C LYS A 204 16.24 25.99 -25.92
N ALA A 205 15.73 27.07 -26.53
CA ALA A 205 15.75 27.22 -27.97
C ALA A 205 17.23 27.13 -28.39
N GLN A 206 17.56 26.04 -29.08
CA GLN A 206 18.87 25.84 -29.68
C GLN A 206 18.87 26.45 -31.07
#